data_AF-A0A522E0V5-F1
#
_entry.id   AF-A0A522E0V5-F1
#
_cell.length_a   1.000
_cell.length_b   1.000
_cell.length_c   1.000
_cell.angle_alpha   90.00
_cell.angle_beta   90.00
_cell.angle_gamma   90.00
#
_symmetry.space_group_name_H-M   'P 1'
#
loop_
_entity.id
_entity.type
_entity.pdbx_description
1 polymer ?
#
loop_
_entity_poly.entity_id
_entity_poly.type
_entity_poly.pdbx_seq_one_letter_code
_entity_poly.pdbx_strand_id
1 'polypeptide(L)' 'MYQHCKGKFYKVIGVARHSETLEEVVIYEALYDDEKFGKNAMWVRPKKMFLENVTVDGKIVPRFKFTGNQ' A
#
# COMPACT_ATOMS: atom_id res chain seq x y z
N MET A 1 -4.03 -8.08 5.52
CA MET A 1 -2.78 -7.34 5.79
C MET A 1 -1.88 -7.41 4.56
N TYR A 2 -1.10 -6.36 4.29
CA TYR A 2 -0.16 -6.30 3.17
C TYR A 2 1.24 -5.92 3.66
N GLN A 3 2.27 -6.51 3.06
CA GLN A 3 3.67 -6.12 3.26
C GLN A 3 4.18 -5.41 2.01
N HIS A 4 4.72 -4.21 2.16
CA HIS A 4 5.41 -3.52 1.07
C HIS A 4 6.74 -4.23 0.79
N CYS A 5 7.24 -4.19 -0.45
CA CYS A 5 8.51 -4.83 -0.84
C CYS A 5 9.73 -4.34 -0.02
N LYS A 6 9.61 -3.19 0.67
CA LYS A 6 10.60 -2.66 1.63
C LYS A 6 10.43 -3.16 3.07
N GLY A 7 9.60 -4.18 3.30
CA GLY A 7 9.47 -4.88 4.58
C GLY A 7 8.41 -4.34 5.55
N LYS A 8 7.94 -3.10 5.40
CA LYS A 8 6.92 -2.51 6.28
C LYS A 8 5.52 -3.07 6.02
N PHE A 9 4.71 -3.17 7.08
CA PHE A 9 3.35 -3.71 7.04
C PHE A 9 2.29 -2.61 7.04
N TYR A 10 1.22 -2.88 6.32
CA TYR A 10 0.09 -1.99 6.12
C TYR A 10 -1.22 -2.77 6.18
N LYS A 11 -2.28 -2.10 6.61
CA LYS A 11 -3.65 -2.60 6.53
C LYS A 11 -4.43 -1.80 5.50
N VAL A 12 -5.00 -2.50 4.52
CA VAL A 12 -5.90 -1.88 3.54
C VAL A 12 -7.24 -1.64 4.21
N ILE A 13 -7.71 -0.39 4.12
CA ILE A 13 -9.02 0.04 4.60
C ILE A 13 -10.07 -0.18 3.51
N GLY A 14 -9.74 0.16 2.26
CA GLY A 14 -10.64 -0.05 1.13
C GLY A 14 -10.12 0.52 -0.19
N VAL A 15 -10.96 0.43 -1.21
CA VAL A 15 -10.75 1.05 -2.53
C VAL A 15 -11.72 2.22 -2.67
N ALA A 16 -11.23 3.36 -3.15
CA ALA A 16 -12.03 4.55 -3.46
C ALA A 16 -11.78 5.00 -4.90
N ARG A 17 -12.46 6.06 -5.33
CA ARG A 17 -12.21 6.72 -6.62
C ARG A 17 -11.76 8.15 -6.39
N HIS A 18 -10.73 8.58 -7.10
CA HIS A 18 -10.29 9.97 -7.13
C HIS A 18 -11.37 10.82 -7.83
N SER A 19 -11.91 11.86 -7.17
CA SER A 19 -13.12 12.55 -7.66
C SER A 19 -12.93 13.25 -9.01
N GLU A 20 -11.75 13.83 -9.26
CA GLU A 20 -11.45 14.57 -10.48
C GLU A 20 -11.19 13.66 -11.69
N THR A 21 -10.64 12.46 -11.45
CA THR A 21 -10.15 11.58 -12.54
C THR A 21 -10.90 10.26 -12.64
N LEU A 22 -11.72 9.95 -11.63
CA LEU A 22 -12.44 8.69 -11.44
C LEU A 22 -11.55 7.44 -11.35
N GLU A 23 -10.23 7.61 -11.24
CA GLU A 23 -9.28 6.51 -11.11
C GLU A 23 -9.41 5.82 -9.75
N GLU A 24 -9.31 4.49 -9.75
CA GLU A 24 -9.33 3.72 -8.51
C GLU A 24 -8.04 3.93 -7.71
N VAL A 25 -8.21 4.17 -6.41
CA VAL A 25 -7.13 4.31 -5.42
C VAL A 25 -7.33 3.33 -4.27
N VAL A 26 -6.24 2.88 -3.67
CA VAL A 26 -6.25 2.07 -2.45
C VAL A 26 -5.96 2.98 -1.27
N ILE A 27 -6.82 2.91 -0.25
CA ILE A 27 -6.67 3.59 1.04
C ILE A 27 -6.14 2.56 2.04
N TYR A 28 -5.04 2.88 2.72
CA TYR A 28 -4.37 1.96 3.64
C TYR A 28 -3.65 2.71 4.76
N GLU A 29 -3.53 2.07 5.92
CA GLU A 29 -2.83 2.59 7.11
C GLU A 29 -1.51 1.86 7.34
N ALA A 30 -0.49 2.58 7.79
CA ALA A 30 0.73 1.99 8.32
C ALA A 30 0.45 1.22 9.61
N LEU A 31 1.07 0.04 9.77
CA LEU A 31 1.05 -0.71 11.03
C LEU A 31 2.31 -0.42 11.86
N TYR A 32 2.82 0.81 11.77
CA TYR A 32 3.99 1.31 12.47
C TYR A 32 3.85 2.84 12.65
N ASP A 33 4.68 3.41 13.51
CA ASP A 33 4.74 4.85 13.73
C ASP A 33 5.72 5.47 12.73
N ASP A 34 5.24 6.45 11.96
CA ASP A 34 6.06 7.20 11.03
C ASP A 34 6.57 8.47 11.72
N GLU A 35 7.88 8.71 11.68
CA GLU A 35 8.51 9.86 12.34
C GLU A 35 7.98 11.20 11.81
N LYS A 36 7.54 11.25 10.54
CA LYS A 36 7.08 12.47 9.89
C LYS A 36 5.56 12.59 9.89
N PHE A 37 4.85 11.49 9.71
CA PHE A 37 3.40 11.48 9.53
C PHE A 37 2.62 10.98 10.76
N GLY A 38 3.32 10.61 11.82
CA GLY A 38 2.76 10.18 13.09
C GLY A 38 2.35 8.72 13.12
N LYS A 39 1.61 8.37 14.17
CA LYS A 39 1.15 7.02 14.44
C LYS A 39 0.14 6.55 13.39
N ASN A 40 0.33 5.33 12.90
CA ASN A 40 -0.55 4.67 11.93
C ASN A 40 -0.89 5.54 10.71
N ALA A 41 0.11 6.22 10.15
CA ALA A 41 -0.06 7.16 9.04
C ALA A 41 -0.93 6.58 7.90
N MET A 42 -1.87 7.39 7.42
CA MET A 42 -2.80 7.06 6.34
C MET A 42 -2.21 7.41 4.97
N TRP A 43 -2.42 6.52 4.02
CA TRP A 43 -1.92 6.66 2.65
C TRP A 43 -3.01 6.40 1.62
N VAL A 44 -2.88 7.08 0.48
CA VAL A 44 -3.64 6.82 -0.74
C VAL A 44 -2.66 6.57 -1.88
N ARG A 45 -2.95 5.58 -2.73
CA ARG A 45 -2.12 5.26 -3.91
C ARG A 45 -3.00 4.78 -5.05
N PRO A 46 -2.68 5.09 -6.32
CA PRO A 46 -3.36 4.50 -7.47
C PRO A 46 -3.38 2.97 -7.37
N LYS A 47 -4.54 2.36 -7.59
CA LYS A 47 -4.74 0.90 -7.45
C LYS A 47 -3.83 0.12 -8.39
N LYS A 48 -3.62 0.62 -9.61
CA LYS A 48 -2.67 0.05 -10.58
C LYS A 48 -1.26 -0.04 -9.98
N MET A 49 -0.77 1.04 -9.37
CA MET A 49 0.55 1.06 -8.74
C MET A 49 0.62 0.26 -7.43
N PHE A 50 -0.51 0.06 -6.75
CA PHE A 50 -0.56 -0.78 -5.55
C PHE A 50 -0.41 -2.26 -5.92
N LEU A 51 -1.08 -2.69 -6.99
CA LEU A 51 -1.08 -4.08 -7.46
C LEU A 51 0.09 -4.42 -8.39
N GLU A 52 0.93 -3.45 -8.75
CA GLU A 52 2.03 -3.68 -9.68
C GLU A 52 3.13 -4.56 -9.09
N ASN A 53 3.82 -5.27 -9.99
CA ASN A 53 5.10 -5.88 -9.66
C ASN A 53 6.23 -4.86 -9.86
N VAL A 54 7.28 -5.00 -9.06
CA VAL A 54 8.49 -4.17 -9.12
C VAL A 54 9.73 -5.05 -9.12
N THR A 55 10.81 -4.53 -9.69
CA THR A 55 12.13 -5.16 -9.61
C THR A 55 12.82 -4.74 -8.31
N VAL A 56 13.14 -5.70 -7.46
CA VAL A 56 13.96 -5.53 -6.24
C VAL A 56 15.05 -6.58 -6.28
N ASP A 57 16.31 -6.16 -6.20
CA ASP A 57 17.50 -7.02 -6.26
C ASP A 57 17.49 -8.00 -7.46
N GLY A 58 17.11 -7.49 -8.63
CA GLY A 58 17.02 -8.27 -9.87
C GLY A 58 15.84 -9.24 -9.95
N LYS A 59 14.95 -9.27 -8.95
CA LYS A 59 13.77 -10.14 -8.91
C LYS A 59 12.48 -9.34 -9.06
N ILE A 60 11.54 -9.87 -9.84
CA ILE A 60 10.20 -9.30 -9.99
C ILE A 60 9.33 -9.80 -8.83
N VAL A 61 8.83 -8.87 -8.01
CA VAL A 61 8.00 -9.16 -6.83
C VAL A 61 6.79 -8.22 -6.77
N PRO A 62 5.66 -8.62 -6.14
CA PRO A 62 4.56 -7.69 -5.89
C PRO A 62 5.04 -6.51 -5.05
N ARG A 63 4.65 -5.28 -5.43
CA ARG A 63 4.95 -4.10 -4.60
C ARG A 63 4.36 -4.24 -3.21
N PHE A 64 3.12 -4.73 -3.14
CA PHE A 64 2.42 -5.06 -1.91
C PHE A 64 1.99 -6.53 -1.95
N LYS A 65 2.59 -7.35 -1.09
CA LYS A 65 2.26 -8.78 -0.94
C LYS A 65 1.16 -8.94 0.10
N PHE A 66 0.07 -9.63 -0.23
CA PHE A 66 -0.96 -10.01 0.74
C PHE A 66 -0.40 -11.05 1.71
N THR A 67 -0.60 -10.85 3.01
CA THR A 67 -0.06 -11.70 4.09
C THR A 67 -1.14 -12.37 4.95
N GLY A 68 -2.41 -12.30 4.55
CA GLY A 68 -3.53 -12.88 5.30
C GLY A 68 -4.29 -11.87 6.17
N ASN A 69 -5.37 -12.32 6.81
CA ASN A 69 -6.21 -11.53 7.70
C ASN A 69 -5.86 -11.87 9.16
N GLN A 70 -5.62 -10.84 9.97
CA GLN A 70 -5.67 -10.95 11.43
C GLN A 70 -7.02 -10.38 11.86
#